data_AF-A0A166KT94-F1
#
_entry.id   AF-A0A166KT94-F1
#
_cell.length_a   1.000
_cell.length_b   1.000
_cell.length_c   1.000
_cell.angle_alpha   90.00
_cell.angle_beta   90.00
_cell.angle_gamma   90.00
#
_symmetry.space_group_name_H-M   'P 1'
#
loop_
_entity.id
_entity.type
_entity.pdbx_description
1 polymer ?
#
loop_
_entity_poly.entity_id
_entity_poly.type
_entity_poly.pdbx_seq_one_letter_code
_entity_poly.pdbx_strand_id
1 'polypeptide(L)'
;MDFHPKYPQPFSLHEAVQLEPGVIADEIARLQNSLKHLKKTQEELHSFAREDPGDADIREAVDENETTIGSQEERITMLKLALVEKGVILPSSHYTLPGERVNGRSPRTQGSSAPAEGSLASLMQEEMPQPTPAPVDEEEDGGISL
;
A
#
# COMPACT_ATOMS: atom_id res chain seq x y z
N MET A 1 -15.84 21.86 2.41
CA MET A 1 -14.80 21.57 3.44
C MET A 1 -13.49 22.05 2.87
N ASP A 2 -12.67 22.76 3.65
CA ASP A 2 -11.40 23.30 3.14
C ASP A 2 -10.25 22.34 3.50
N PHE A 3 -9.83 21.53 2.52
CA PHE A 3 -8.68 20.63 2.65
C PHE A 3 -7.40 21.32 2.15
N HIS A 4 -6.39 21.41 3.00
CA HIS A 4 -5.10 22.03 2.69
C HIS A 4 -3.98 21.00 2.87
N PRO A 5 -3.44 20.41 1.78
CA PRO A 5 -2.36 19.44 1.88
C PRO A 5 -1.03 20.12 2.27
N LYS A 6 -0.21 19.43 3.06
CA LYS A 6 1.17 19.84 3.36
C LYS A 6 2.10 19.59 2.18
N TYR A 7 1.89 18.49 1.46
CA TYR A 7 2.71 18.10 0.32
C TYR A 7 2.08 18.52 -1.01
N PRO A 8 2.87 18.80 -2.05
CA PRO A 8 2.33 19.02 -3.39
C PRO A 8 1.49 17.82 -3.84
N GLN A 9 0.32 18.10 -4.40
CA GLN A 9 -0.60 17.10 -4.92
C GLN A 9 -0.81 17.32 -6.42
N PRO A 10 -1.06 16.24 -7.19
CA PRO A 10 -1.27 16.33 -8.63
C PRO A 10 -2.60 17.01 -9.00
N PHE A 11 -3.51 17.14 -8.05
CA PHE A 11 -4.80 17.80 -8.20
C PHE A 11 -5.30 18.30 -6.84
N SER A 12 -6.27 19.20 -6.89
CA SER A 12 -7.00 19.75 -5.75
C SER A 12 -8.19 18.87 -5.34
N LEU A 13 -8.75 19.11 -4.15
CA LEU A 13 -9.98 18.43 -3.72
C LEU A 13 -11.13 18.68 -4.70
N HIS A 14 -11.26 19.90 -5.22
CA HIS A 14 -12.33 20.24 -6.17
C HIS A 14 -12.24 19.41 -7.45
N GLU A 15 -11.04 19.19 -7.98
CA GLU A 15 -10.80 18.32 -9.13
C GLU A 15 -11.06 16.85 -8.79
N ALA A 16 -10.68 16.39 -7.59
CA ALA A 16 -10.96 15.03 -7.13
C ALA A 16 -12.47 14.74 -7.06
N VAL A 17 -13.28 15.73 -6.67
CA VAL A 17 -14.76 15.65 -6.65
C VAL A 17 -15.35 15.55 -8.06
N GLN A 18 -14.60 15.81 -9.14
CA GLN A 18 -15.08 15.58 -10.50
C GLN A 18 -14.84 14.14 -10.99
N LEU A 19 -14.00 13.36 -10.32
CA LEU A 19 -13.69 11.97 -10.71
C LEU A 19 -14.87 11.02 -10.44
N GLU A 20 -14.98 9.95 -11.22
CA GLU A 20 -15.96 8.89 -10.95
C GLU A 20 -15.63 8.15 -9.65
N PRO A 21 -16.63 7.77 -8.82
CA PRO A 21 -16.39 7.06 -7.56
C PRO A 21 -15.54 5.79 -7.70
N GLY A 22 -15.71 5.04 -8.79
CA GLY A 22 -14.90 3.86 -9.10
C GLY A 22 -13.43 4.20 -9.32
N VAL A 23 -13.15 5.26 -10.08
CA VAL A 23 -11.77 5.75 -10.31
C VAL A 23 -11.11 6.17 -9.00
N ILE A 24 -11.87 6.85 -8.12
CA ILE A 24 -11.37 7.24 -6.79
C ILE A 24 -11.06 6.00 -5.93
N ALA A 25 -11.90 4.97 -5.96
CA ALA A 25 -11.69 3.74 -5.21
C ALA A 25 -10.45 2.97 -5.71
N ASP A 26 -10.27 2.86 -7.03
CA ASP A 26 -9.11 2.22 -7.65
C ASP A 26 -7.81 2.95 -7.32
N GLU A 27 -7.86 4.29 -7.35
CA GLU A 27 -6.74 5.15 -6.94
C GLU A 27 -6.36 4.92 -5.48
N ILE A 28 -7.35 4.89 -4.56
CA ILE A 28 -7.10 4.61 -3.14
C ILE A 28 -6.45 3.23 -2.96
N ALA A 29 -6.96 2.20 -3.64
CA ALA A 29 -6.40 0.85 -3.54
C ALA A 29 -4.94 0.80 -4.03
N ARG A 30 -4.63 1.47 -5.15
CA ARG A 30 -3.26 1.56 -5.67
C ARG A 30 -2.32 2.29 -4.72
N LEU A 31 -2.76 3.42 -4.14
CA LEU A 31 -1.98 4.18 -3.16
C LEU A 31 -1.75 3.37 -1.89
N GLN A 32 -2.77 2.64 -1.40
CA GLN A 32 -2.61 1.75 -0.25
C GLN A 32 -1.58 0.64 -0.49
N ASN A 33 -1.60 0.02 -1.68
CA ASN A 33 -0.59 -0.96 -2.03
C ASN A 33 0.82 -0.34 -2.10
N SER A 34 0.94 0.84 -2.69
CA SER A 34 2.21 1.57 -2.79
C SER A 34 2.74 1.92 -1.39
N LEU A 35 1.88 2.41 -0.50
CA LEU A 35 2.23 2.70 0.89
C LEU A 35 2.69 1.46 1.66
N LYS A 36 2.06 0.30 1.43
CA LYS A 36 2.49 -0.96 2.06
C LYS A 36 3.95 -1.29 1.69
N HIS A 37 4.30 -1.15 0.40
CA HIS A 37 5.66 -1.40 -0.06
C HIS A 37 6.64 -0.35 0.47
N LEU A 38 6.28 0.93 0.39
CA LEU A 38 7.12 2.03 0.89
C LEU A 38 7.40 1.90 2.39
N LYS A 39 6.40 1.55 3.21
CA LYS A 39 6.60 1.35 4.65
C LYS A 39 7.53 0.18 4.94
N LYS A 40 7.46 -0.92 4.18
CA LYS A 40 8.41 -2.02 4.30
C LYS A 40 9.84 -1.58 3.98
N THR A 41 10.03 -0.86 2.86
CA THR A 41 11.34 -0.32 2.49
C THR A 41 11.85 0.68 3.52
N GLN A 42 10.98 1.49 4.11
CA GLN A 42 11.32 2.42 5.18
C GLN A 42 11.86 1.70 6.42
N GLU A 43 11.20 0.60 6.83
CA GLU A 43 11.66 -0.23 7.95
C GLU A 43 13.03 -0.87 7.69
N GLU A 44 13.28 -1.31 6.46
CA GLU A 44 14.56 -1.86 6.02
C GLU A 44 15.65 -0.77 6.05
N LEU A 45 15.40 0.40 5.46
CA LEU A 45 16.33 1.54 5.46
C LEU A 45 16.66 2.04 6.88
N HIS A 46 15.68 2.14 7.77
CA HIS A 46 15.94 2.46 9.17
C HIS A 46 16.77 1.39 9.89
N SER A 47 16.69 0.13 9.46
CA SER A 47 17.52 -0.93 10.01
C SER A 47 18.97 -0.76 9.54
N PHE A 48 19.19 -0.51 8.24
CA PHE A 48 20.53 -0.21 7.73
C PHE A 48 21.13 1.08 8.31
N ALA A 49 20.34 2.15 8.46
CA ALA A 49 20.79 3.41 9.06
C ALA A 49 21.24 3.25 10.53
N ARG A 50 20.74 2.23 11.24
CA ARG A 50 21.20 1.90 12.60
C ARG A 50 22.50 1.11 12.61
N GLU A 51 22.72 0.28 11.59
CA GLU A 51 23.94 -0.51 11.41
C GLU A 51 25.09 0.36 10.89
N ASP A 52 24.81 1.28 9.97
CA ASP A 52 25.75 2.27 9.46
C ASP A 52 25.14 3.69 9.47
N PRO A 53 25.25 4.42 10.60
CA PRO A 53 24.74 5.79 10.71
C PRO A 53 25.52 6.83 9.86
N GLY A 54 26.68 6.45 9.33
CA GLY A 54 27.56 7.33 8.56
C GLY A 54 27.19 7.41 7.07
N ASP A 55 26.38 6.46 6.59
CA ASP A 55 25.96 6.40 5.20
C ASP A 55 24.94 7.52 4.88
N ALA A 56 25.38 8.47 4.07
CA ALA A 56 24.57 9.61 3.67
C ALA A 56 23.46 9.21 2.69
N ASP A 57 23.69 8.21 1.83
CA ASP A 57 22.75 7.78 0.80
C ASP A 57 21.54 7.07 1.46
N ILE A 58 21.80 6.26 2.50
CA ILE A 58 20.73 5.63 3.29
C ILE A 58 19.87 6.68 3.99
N ARG A 59 20.49 7.71 4.56
CA ARG A 59 19.77 8.80 5.23
C ARG A 59 18.91 9.61 4.27
N GLU A 60 19.45 9.93 3.10
CA GLU A 60 18.69 10.63 2.05
C GLU A 60 17.49 9.79 1.60
N ALA A 61 17.68 8.49 1.35
CA ALA A 61 16.59 7.59 0.98
C ALA A 61 15.49 7.47 2.05
N VAL A 62 15.87 7.52 3.34
CA VAL A 62 14.92 7.58 4.46
C VAL A 62 14.06 8.84 4.39
N ASP A 63 14.69 10.01 4.23
CA ASP A 63 14.01 11.31 4.23
C ASP A 63 13.08 11.48 2.99
N GLU A 64 13.53 10.99 1.83
CA GLU A 64 12.75 10.99 0.59
C GLU A 64 11.50 10.12 0.68
N ASN A 65 11.65 8.92 1.24
CA ASN A 65 10.53 8.02 1.44
C ASN A 65 9.53 8.55 2.46
N GLU A 66 9.99 9.18 3.55
CA GLU A 66 9.09 9.85 4.52
C GLU A 66 8.21 10.90 3.85
N THR A 67 8.81 11.74 2.99
CA THR A 67 8.10 12.76 2.22
C THR A 67 7.09 12.13 1.26
N THR A 68 7.48 11.06 0.57
CA THR A 68 6.63 10.34 -0.38
C THR A 68 5.46 9.66 0.32
N ILE A 69 5.69 9.00 1.46
CA ILE A 69 4.66 8.38 2.30
C ILE A 69 3.65 9.45 2.73
N GLY A 70 4.13 10.58 3.27
CA GLY A 70 3.26 11.68 3.69
C GLY A 70 2.39 12.21 2.55
N SER A 71 2.96 12.43 1.37
CA SER A 71 2.20 12.89 0.19
C SER A 71 1.11 11.90 -0.23
N GLN A 72 1.39 10.59 -0.19
CA GLN A 72 0.42 9.55 -0.57
C GLN A 72 -0.70 9.41 0.48
N GLU A 73 -0.39 9.52 1.78
CA GLU A 73 -1.39 9.48 2.85
C GLU A 73 -2.35 10.68 2.76
N GLU A 74 -1.84 11.87 2.46
CA GLU A 74 -2.67 13.05 2.20
C GLU A 74 -3.54 12.88 0.96
N ARG A 75 -3.00 12.29 -0.12
CA ARG A 75 -3.78 12.04 -1.34
C ARG A 75 -4.92 11.07 -1.08
N ILE A 76 -4.67 9.99 -0.33
CA ILE A 76 -5.72 9.07 0.11
C ILE A 76 -6.78 9.85 0.88
N THR A 77 -6.40 10.73 1.80
CA THR A 77 -7.33 11.53 2.61
C THR A 77 -8.18 12.49 1.76
N MET A 78 -7.59 13.14 0.76
CA MET A 78 -8.29 14.01 -0.19
C MET A 78 -9.34 13.25 -1.01
N LEU A 79 -8.94 12.11 -1.58
CA LEU A 79 -9.81 11.23 -2.39
C LEU A 79 -10.99 10.69 -1.58
N LYS A 80 -10.69 10.34 -0.34
CA LYS A 80 -11.63 9.94 0.69
C LYS A 80 -12.66 11.02 1.00
N LEU A 81 -12.23 12.27 1.16
CA LEU A 81 -13.12 13.42 1.31
C LEU A 81 -14.00 13.64 0.07
N ALA A 82 -13.43 13.49 -1.13
CA ALA A 82 -14.17 13.62 -2.38
C ALA A 82 -15.32 12.60 -2.50
N LEU A 83 -15.12 11.36 -2.02
CA LEU A 83 -16.19 10.35 -1.95
C LEU A 83 -17.31 10.76 -0.99
N VAL A 84 -16.96 11.30 0.18
CA VAL A 84 -17.94 11.80 1.16
C VAL A 84 -18.74 12.97 0.58
N GLU A 85 -18.10 13.90 -0.12
CA GLU A 85 -18.77 15.03 -0.78
C GLU A 85 -19.72 14.58 -1.89
N LYS A 86 -19.42 13.46 -2.56
CA LYS A 86 -20.31 12.79 -3.52
C LYS A 86 -21.45 11.98 -2.86
N GLY A 87 -21.50 11.89 -1.53
CA GLY A 87 -22.52 11.14 -0.80
C GLY A 87 -22.24 9.64 -0.68
N VAL A 88 -21.02 9.18 -0.98
CA VAL A 88 -20.62 7.77 -0.78
C VAL A 88 -20.34 7.54 0.70
N ILE A 89 -21.14 6.70 1.34
CA ILE A 89 -20.94 6.30 2.75
C ILE A 89 -19.82 5.27 2.79
N LEU A 90 -18.64 5.68 3.27
CA LEU A 90 -17.55 4.76 3.53
C LEU A 90 -17.79 4.04 4.86
N PRO A 91 -17.54 2.72 4.96
CA PRO A 91 -17.67 2.00 6.22
C PRO A 91 -16.78 2.64 7.28
N SER A 92 -17.43 3.20 8.31
CA SER A 92 -16.81 3.97 9.38
C SER A 92 -15.84 3.11 10.18
N SER A 93 -14.54 3.25 9.91
CA SER A 93 -13.52 2.77 10.84
C SER A 93 -12.35 3.73 11.05
N HIS A 94 -12.18 4.79 10.24
CA HIS A 94 -11.02 5.70 10.36
C HIS A 94 -11.32 7.19 10.12
N TYR A 95 -12.59 7.61 10.03
CA TYR A 95 -12.97 9.02 9.95
C TYR A 95 -13.58 9.49 11.27
N THR A 96 -12.75 9.67 12.28
CA THR A 96 -13.11 10.59 13.35
C THR A 96 -12.38 11.89 13.06
N LEU A 97 -13.01 12.75 12.25
CA LEU A 97 -12.63 14.16 12.20
C LEU A 97 -12.94 14.76 13.59
N PRO A 98 -12.03 15.52 14.22
CA PRO A 98 -12.30 16.16 15.50
C PRO A 98 -13.34 17.27 15.29
N GLY A 99 -14.62 16.98 15.56
CA GLY A 99 -15.63 18.04 15.52
C GLY A 99 -17.09 17.61 15.53
N GLU A 100 -17.44 16.41 15.05
CA GLU A 100 -18.86 16.08 14.85
C GLU A 100 -19.40 15.19 15.97
N ARG A 101 -19.85 15.83 17.06
CA ARG A 101 -20.70 15.19 18.06
C ARG A 101 -22.12 15.06 17.50
N VAL A 102 -22.38 13.95 16.81
CA VAL A 102 -23.76 13.57 16.48
C VAL A 102 -24.30 12.68 17.60
N ASN A 103 -25.19 13.27 18.40
CA ASN A 103 -26.09 12.57 19.30
C ASN A 103 -26.85 11.45 18.55
N GLY A 104 -26.80 10.21 19.03
CA GLY A 104 -27.74 9.20 18.54
C GLY A 104 -27.43 7.75 18.88
N ARG A 105 -27.97 7.30 20.02
CA ARG A 105 -28.43 5.92 20.33
C ARG A 105 -27.47 4.74 20.10
N SER A 106 -26.94 4.23 21.21
CA SER A 106 -26.36 2.89 21.33
C SER A 106 -27.35 1.77 20.94
N PRO A 107 -26.97 0.81 20.10
CA PRO A 107 -27.56 -0.52 20.09
C PRO A 107 -26.96 -1.36 21.21
N ARG A 108 -27.87 -1.90 22.02
CA ARG A 108 -27.65 -2.77 23.17
C ARG A 108 -27.12 -4.13 22.68
N THR A 109 -25.89 -4.47 23.03
CA THR A 109 -25.30 -5.80 22.80
C THR A 109 -25.89 -6.81 23.79
N GLN A 110 -26.60 -7.82 23.28
CA GLN A 110 -26.92 -9.05 23.99
C GLN A 110 -26.43 -10.24 23.14
N GLY A 111 -25.83 -11.22 23.82
CA GLY A 111 -25.97 -12.62 23.42
C GLY A 111 -24.72 -13.29 22.88
N SER A 112 -24.05 -13.99 23.79
CA SER A 112 -23.05 -15.04 23.62
C SER A 112 -23.33 -16.07 22.51
N SER A 113 -22.26 -16.60 21.89
CA SER A 113 -21.82 -18.01 22.03
C SER A 113 -20.89 -18.43 20.87
N ALA A 114 -19.65 -18.83 21.19
CA ALA A 114 -18.87 -19.84 20.47
C ALA A 114 -19.45 -21.25 20.81
N PRO A 115 -19.14 -22.39 20.13
CA PRO A 115 -17.77 -22.82 19.76
C PRO A 115 -17.61 -23.75 18.51
N ALA A 116 -16.38 -24.25 18.35
CA ALA A 116 -15.92 -25.51 17.73
C ALA A 116 -15.83 -25.57 16.19
N GLU A 117 -14.61 -25.58 15.62
CA GLU A 117 -13.72 -26.73 15.35
C GLU A 117 -14.09 -27.55 14.10
N GLY A 118 -13.13 -27.67 13.16
CA GLY A 118 -13.27 -28.44 11.93
C GLY A 118 -12.02 -28.39 11.07
N SER A 119 -10.97 -29.10 11.50
CA SER A 119 -9.79 -29.44 10.68
C SER A 119 -10.16 -30.27 9.46
N LEU A 120 -9.61 -29.92 8.29
CA LEU A 120 -9.37 -30.83 7.17
C LEU A 120 -8.26 -30.26 6.26
N ALA A 121 -7.05 -30.21 6.80
CA ALA A 121 -5.83 -30.10 5.99
C ALA A 121 -5.58 -31.48 5.36
N SER A 122 -5.86 -31.61 4.07
CA SER A 122 -5.59 -32.82 3.29
C SER A 122 -5.28 -32.48 1.84
N LEU A 123 -4.37 -33.28 1.29
CA LEU A 123 -3.85 -33.35 -0.09
C LEU A 123 -2.83 -32.27 -0.49
N MET A 124 -1.53 -32.53 -0.35
CA MET A 124 -0.67 -33.41 -1.19
C MET A 124 -0.39 -32.84 -2.59
N GLN A 125 0.87 -32.44 -2.75
CA GLN A 125 1.75 -32.66 -3.91
C GLN A 125 1.20 -32.30 -5.29
N GLU A 126 1.68 -31.17 -5.81
CA GLU A 126 1.92 -31.04 -7.24
C GLU A 126 3.40 -30.76 -7.51
N GLU A 127 3.94 -31.60 -8.39
CA GLU A 127 5.32 -31.69 -8.85
C GLU A 127 5.83 -30.37 -9.45
N MET A 128 7.06 -30.00 -9.10
CA MET A 128 7.87 -29.10 -9.91
C MET A 128 8.46 -29.90 -11.08
N PRO A 129 8.25 -29.51 -12.36
CA PRO A 129 9.03 -30.06 -13.45
C PRO A 129 10.47 -29.52 -13.38
N GLN A 130 11.45 -30.42 -13.37
CA GLN A 130 12.86 -30.08 -13.50
C GLN A 130 13.17 -29.51 -14.89
N PRO A 131 14.02 -28.49 -15.03
CA PRO A 131 14.53 -28.08 -16.33
C PRO A 131 15.61 -29.07 -16.81
N THR A 132 15.40 -29.64 -17.99
CA THR A 132 16.41 -30.38 -18.76
C THR A 132 17.57 -29.44 -19.14
N PRO A 133 18.85 -29.78 -18.88
CA PRO A 133 19.94 -29.08 -19.52
C PRO A 133 20.01 -29.48 -21.01
N ALA A 134 19.97 -28.49 -21.88
CA ALA A 134 20.22 -28.66 -23.31
C ALA A 134 21.67 -29.11 -23.56
N PRO A 135 21.94 -29.93 -24.60
CA PRO A 135 23.29 -30.22 -25.03
C PRO A 135 23.92 -28.94 -25.60
N VAL A 136 25.07 -28.56 -25.07
CA VAL A 136 25.96 -27.58 -25.70
C VAL A 136 26.73 -28.32 -26.79
N ASP A 137 26.44 -27.98 -28.04
CA ASP A 137 27.23 -28.42 -29.18
C ASP A 137 28.67 -27.87 -29.04
N GLU A 138 29.62 -28.79 -29.03
CA GLU A 138 31.03 -28.53 -29.28
C GLU A 138 31.19 -28.25 -30.78
N GLU A 139 31.52 -27.02 -31.18
CA GLU A 139 32.17 -26.79 -32.47
C GLU A 139 33.40 -25.88 -32.31
N GLU A 140 34.52 -26.59 -32.45
CA GLU A 140 35.82 -26.24 -33.01
C GLU A 140 36.06 -24.87 -33.67
N ASP A 141 37.29 -24.42 -33.43
CA ASP A 141 38.25 -23.92 -34.42
C ASP A 141 37.99 -22.56 -35.09
N GLY A 142 38.72 -21.56 -34.58
CA GLY A 142 38.90 -20.26 -35.22
C GLY A 142 40.33 -19.80 -35.05
N GLY A 143 41.21 -20.30 -35.93
CA GLY A 143 42.65 -20.12 -35.93
C GLY A 143 43.15 -18.67 -35.82
N ILE A 144 44.23 -18.52 -35.08
CA ILE A 144 45.04 -17.31 -34.97
C ILE A 144 45.95 -17.25 -36.21
N SER A 145 45.77 -16.26 -37.08
CA SER A 145 46.78 -15.92 -38.09
C SER A 145 47.65 -14.78 -37.56
N LEU A 146 48.95 -15.04 -37.52
CA LEU A 146 50.05 -14.09 -37.31
C LEU A 146 50.29 -13.24 -38.57
#